data_AF-T0KJ08-F1
#
_entry.id   AF-T0KJ08-F1
#
_cell.length_a   1.000
_cell.length_b   1.000
_cell.length_c   1.000
_cell.angle_alpha   90.00
_cell.angle_beta   90.00
_cell.angle_gamma   90.00
#
_symmetry.space_group_name_H-M   'P 1'
#
loop_
_entity.id
_entity.type
_entity.pdbx_description
1 polymer ?
#
loop_
_entity_poly.entity_id
_entity_poly.type
_entity_poly.pdbx_seq_one_letter_code
_entity_poly.pdbx_strand_id
1 'polypeptide(L)'
;MGTEQLDSMLRRDARFLREIWAWFTVGAVVIFLRFFVRIRMVGPKGLKGDDYVMFVTLIMYTICFVMVDLVYRYGTNVDLTADQIKLLNDEEVARLVEGSKFQQVAWYSYTAYLWSMKGTLLFFTDG
;
A
#
# COMPACT_ATOMS: atom_id res chain seq x y z
N MET A 1 -24.69 18.27 -3.89
CA MET A 1 -25.39 17.23 -4.68
C MET A 1 -24.44 16.46 -5.61
N GLY A 2 -23.18 16.88 -5.82
CA GLY A 2 -22.23 16.18 -6.69
C GLY A 2 -21.70 14.85 -6.15
N THR A 3 -21.25 14.77 -4.91
CA THR A 3 -20.54 13.58 -4.38
C THR A 3 -21.37 12.28 -4.33
N GLU A 4 -22.70 12.35 -4.36
CA GLU A 4 -23.57 11.16 -4.30
C GLU A 4 -23.48 10.30 -5.57
N GLN A 5 -23.26 10.92 -6.74
CA GLN A 5 -23.27 10.19 -8.00
C GLN A 5 -22.01 9.32 -8.15
N LEU A 6 -20.83 9.90 -7.97
CA LEU A 6 -19.58 9.14 -7.95
C LEU A 6 -19.57 8.04 -6.87
N ASP A 7 -20.02 8.36 -5.66
CA ASP A 7 -20.04 7.39 -4.56
C ASP A 7 -21.03 6.23 -4.84
N SER A 8 -22.11 6.47 -5.59
CA SER A 8 -23.03 5.42 -6.05
C SER A 8 -22.39 4.46 -7.07
N MET A 9 -21.50 4.98 -7.94
CA MET A 9 -20.80 4.18 -8.94
C MET A 9 -19.69 3.32 -8.32
N LEU A 10 -18.98 3.86 -7.32
CA LEU A 10 -17.84 3.20 -6.66
C LEU A 10 -18.20 2.05 -5.71
N ARG A 11 -19.50 1.77 -5.49
CA ARG A 11 -20.04 0.64 -4.69
C ARG A 11 -19.19 0.27 -3.46
N ARG A 12 -18.95 1.24 -2.59
CA ARG A 12 -18.07 1.08 -1.42
C ARG A 12 -18.64 0.10 -0.37
N ASP A 13 -17.82 -0.85 0.08
CA ASP A 13 -18.06 -1.69 1.26
C ASP A 13 -17.04 -1.41 2.39
N ALA A 14 -17.49 -0.87 3.52
CA ALA A 14 -16.63 -0.60 4.69
C ALA A 14 -15.98 -1.86 5.30
N ARG A 15 -16.44 -3.07 4.97
CA ARG A 15 -15.78 -4.33 5.36
C ARG A 15 -14.44 -4.50 4.66
N PHE A 16 -14.33 -4.07 3.41
CA PHE A 16 -13.09 -4.16 2.63
C PHE A 16 -11.95 -3.42 3.32
N LEU A 17 -12.21 -2.20 3.78
CA LEU A 17 -11.19 -1.40 4.44
C LEU A 17 -10.73 -2.03 5.78
N ARG A 18 -11.68 -2.59 6.55
CA ARG A 18 -11.35 -3.34 7.77
C ARG A 18 -10.49 -4.56 7.48
N GLU A 19 -10.81 -5.29 6.41
CA GLU A 19 -10.03 -6.45 5.99
C GLU A 19 -8.60 -6.05 5.59
N ILE A 20 -8.44 -4.98 4.81
CA ILE A 20 -7.12 -4.44 4.44
C ILE A 20 -6.30 -4.07 5.69
N TRP A 21 -6.89 -3.33 6.63
CA TRP A 21 -6.17 -2.93 7.85
C TRP A 21 -5.86 -4.12 8.77
N ALA A 22 -6.69 -5.17 8.77
CA ALA A 22 -6.38 -6.43 9.45
C ALA A 22 -5.16 -7.09 8.81
N TRP A 23 -5.11 -7.19 7.48
CA TRP A 23 -3.95 -7.71 6.74
C TRP A 23 -2.68 -6.90 6.99
N PHE A 24 -2.79 -5.56 7.01
CA PHE A 24 -1.70 -4.67 7.37
C PHE A 24 -1.14 -4.99 8.75
N THR A 25 -2.03 -5.11 9.74
CA THR A 25 -1.64 -5.35 11.13
C THR A 25 -0.91 -6.68 11.27
N VAL A 26 -1.44 -7.75 10.65
CA VAL A 26 -0.81 -9.07 10.67
C VAL A 26 0.58 -9.02 10.02
N GLY A 27 0.72 -8.42 8.85
CA GLY A 27 2.01 -8.30 8.17
C GLY A 27 3.01 -7.44 8.94
N ALA A 28 2.57 -6.31 9.50
CA ALA A 28 3.40 -5.44 10.32
C ALA A 28 3.92 -6.18 11.57
N VAL A 29 3.07 -6.94 12.26
CA VAL A 29 3.48 -7.76 13.42
C VAL A 29 4.57 -8.76 13.03
N VAL A 30 4.45 -9.43 11.89
CA VAL A 30 5.48 -10.37 11.41
C VAL A 30 6.81 -9.67 11.14
N ILE A 31 6.78 -8.49 10.50
CA ILE A 31 8.00 -7.71 10.22
C ILE A 31 8.64 -7.23 11.53
N PHE A 32 7.86 -6.71 12.48
CA PHE A 32 8.37 -6.27 13.79
C PHE A 32 8.94 -7.43 14.60
N LEU A 33 8.28 -8.59 14.61
CA LEU A 33 8.79 -9.78 15.29
C LEU A 33 10.13 -10.21 14.70
N ARG A 34 10.27 -10.19 13.36
CA ARG A 34 11.54 -10.46 12.70
C ARG A 34 12.63 -9.47 13.12
N PHE A 35 12.34 -8.17 13.12
CA PHE A 35 13.29 -7.15 13.60
C PHE A 35 13.72 -7.41 15.05
N PHE A 36 12.76 -7.70 15.94
CA PHE A 36 13.02 -7.97 17.35
C PHE A 36 13.95 -9.18 17.54
N VAL A 37 13.63 -10.31 16.90
CA VAL A 37 14.45 -11.53 16.95
C VAL A 37 15.87 -11.26 16.46
N ARG A 38 16.00 -10.49 15.38
CA ARG A 38 17.30 -10.16 14.78
C ARG A 38 18.16 -9.30 15.70
N ILE A 39 17.59 -8.23 16.27
CA ILE A 39 18.27 -7.40 17.27
C ILE A 39 18.73 -8.25 18.46
N ARG A 40 17.93 -9.23 18.89
CA ARG A 40 18.27 -10.12 20.01
C ARG A 40 19.39 -11.11 19.67
N MET A 41 19.46 -11.61 18.42
CA MET A 41 20.46 -12.59 17.99
C MET A 41 21.83 -11.97 17.69
N VAL A 42 21.88 -10.86 16.94
CA VAL A 42 23.16 -10.27 16.47
C VAL A 42 23.61 -9.08 17.31
N GLY A 43 22.72 -8.55 18.16
CA GLY A 43 22.94 -7.31 18.90
C GLY A 43 22.84 -6.05 18.02
N PRO A 44 22.64 -4.86 18.61
CA PRO A 44 22.45 -3.61 17.85
C PRO A 44 23.69 -3.17 17.04
N LYS A 45 24.88 -3.68 17.36
CA LYS A 45 26.12 -3.41 16.62
C LYS A 45 26.39 -4.38 15.45
N GLY A 46 25.58 -5.44 15.32
CA GLY A 46 25.74 -6.48 14.30
C GLY A 46 24.80 -6.36 13.10
N LEU A 47 24.08 -5.23 12.96
CA LEU A 47 23.13 -5.00 11.88
C LEU A 47 23.86 -4.97 10.53
N LYS A 48 23.46 -5.86 9.61
CA LYS A 48 24.02 -6.02 8.26
C LYS A 48 23.15 -5.27 7.24
N GLY A 49 23.58 -5.27 5.97
CA GLY A 49 22.81 -4.70 4.86
C GLY A 49 21.36 -5.22 4.77
N ASP A 50 21.13 -6.49 5.12
CA ASP A 50 19.78 -7.10 5.17
C ASP A 50 18.80 -6.30 6.05
N ASP A 51 19.27 -5.76 7.18
CA ASP A 51 18.43 -5.06 8.14
C ASP A 51 17.94 -3.71 7.59
N TYR A 52 18.77 -3.04 6.77
CA TYR A 52 18.37 -1.81 6.07
C TYR A 52 17.33 -2.10 4.98
N VAL A 53 17.51 -3.18 4.22
CA VAL A 53 16.54 -3.61 3.20
C VAL A 53 15.20 -3.97 3.85
N MET A 54 15.23 -4.59 5.03
CA MET A 54 14.04 -4.89 5.79
C MET A 54 13.31 -3.62 6.29
N PHE A 55 14.06 -2.57 6.64
CA PHE A 55 13.45 -1.30 7.07
C PHE A 55 12.78 -0.61 5.89
N VAL A 56 13.44 -0.60 4.72
CA VAL A 56 12.83 -0.13 3.46
C VAL A 56 11.58 -0.94 3.12
N THR A 57 11.62 -2.26 3.32
CA THR A 57 10.46 -3.15 3.11
C THR A 57 9.28 -2.72 3.98
N LEU A 58 9.50 -2.41 5.26
CA LEU A 58 8.44 -1.94 6.17
C LEU A 58 7.85 -0.59 5.73
N ILE A 59 8.69 0.35 5.29
CA ILE A 59 8.23 1.65 4.79
C ILE A 59 7.38 1.46 3.54
N MET A 60 7.87 0.71 2.54
CA MET A 60 7.14 0.48 1.29
C MET A 60 5.84 -0.28 1.53
N TYR A 61 5.85 -1.25 2.44
CA TYR A 61 4.65 -1.96 2.88
C TYR A 61 3.61 -1.00 3.46
N THR A 62 4.02 -0.11 4.37
CA THR A 62 3.11 0.87 4.98
C THR A 62 2.56 1.85 3.96
N ILE A 63 3.41 2.39 3.07
CA ILE A 63 2.99 3.28 2.00
C ILE A 63 1.96 2.60 1.10
N CYS A 64 2.19 1.34 0.72
CA CYS A 64 1.27 0.59 -0.12
C CYS A 64 -0.14 0.53 0.49
N PHE A 65 -0.27 0.16 1.76
CA PHE A 65 -1.57 0.05 2.44
C PHE A 65 -2.26 1.41 2.64
N VAL A 66 -1.49 2.46 2.97
CA VAL A 66 -2.03 3.83 3.06
C VAL A 66 -2.53 4.32 1.70
N MET A 67 -1.78 4.05 0.62
CA MET A 67 -2.22 4.41 -0.73
C MET A 67 -3.47 3.65 -1.15
N VAL A 68 -3.61 2.37 -0.77
CA VAL A 68 -4.84 1.60 -1.02
C VAL A 68 -6.05 2.19 -0.26
N ASP A 69 -5.88 2.61 1.00
CA ASP A 69 -6.93 3.31 1.75
C ASP A 69 -7.35 4.62 1.05
N LEU A 70 -6.38 5.41 0.58
CA LEU A 70 -6.66 6.66 -0.15
C LEU A 70 -7.34 6.39 -1.49
N VAL A 71 -6.87 5.41 -2.26
CA VAL A 71 -7.49 4.95 -3.50
C VAL A 71 -8.95 4.58 -3.27
N TYR A 72 -9.23 3.82 -2.22
CA TYR A 72 -10.58 3.42 -1.87
C TYR A 72 -11.49 4.61 -1.51
N ARG A 73 -10.94 5.63 -0.83
CA ARG A 73 -11.66 6.86 -0.46
C ARG A 73 -11.86 7.83 -1.61
N TYR A 74 -10.95 7.91 -2.57
CA TYR A 74 -11.02 8.86 -3.68
C TYR A 74 -11.70 8.25 -4.91
N GLY A 75 -11.56 6.94 -5.12
CA GLY A 75 -11.90 6.25 -6.36
C GLY A 75 -10.88 6.53 -7.47
N THR A 76 -10.85 5.70 -8.50
CA THR A 76 -9.86 5.87 -9.59
C THR A 76 -10.49 5.70 -10.96
N ASN A 77 -9.73 6.09 -11.99
CA ASN A 77 -10.16 5.93 -13.37
C ASN A 77 -10.33 4.46 -13.80
N VAL A 78 -9.77 3.49 -13.06
CA VAL A 78 -9.90 2.06 -13.36
C VAL A 78 -11.23 1.50 -12.87
N ASP A 79 -11.83 2.15 -11.86
CA ASP A 79 -13.09 1.73 -11.26
C ASP A 79 -14.33 2.12 -12.11
N LEU A 80 -14.13 2.93 -13.15
CA LEU A 80 -15.20 3.53 -13.95
C LEU A 80 -14.99 3.33 -15.46
N THR A 81 -16.08 3.21 -16.20
CA THR A 81 -16.03 3.19 -17.67
C THR A 81 -15.95 4.60 -18.25
N ALA A 82 -15.47 4.73 -19.49
CA ALA A 82 -15.35 6.01 -20.18
C ALA A 82 -16.69 6.77 -20.28
N ASP A 83 -17.82 6.07 -20.34
CA ASP A 83 -19.14 6.69 -20.40
C ASP A 83 -19.63 7.16 -19.02
N GLN A 84 -19.26 6.46 -17.95
CA GLN A 84 -19.51 6.92 -16.58
C GLN A 84 -18.72 8.18 -16.25
N ILE A 85 -17.47 8.28 -16.72
CA ILE A 85 -16.62 9.44 -16.49
C ILE A 85 -17.19 10.70 -17.14
N LYS A 86 -17.83 10.59 -18.32
CA LYS A 86 -18.47 11.74 -19.00
C LYS A 86 -19.67 12.32 -18.24
N LEU A 87 -20.26 11.56 -17.32
CA LEU A 87 -21.41 11.97 -16.52
C LEU A 87 -21.02 12.70 -15.23
N LEU A 88 -19.71 12.78 -14.95
CA LEU A 88 -19.18 13.40 -13.74
C LEU A 88 -18.94 14.89 -13.94
N ASN A 89 -19.07 15.66 -12.86
CA ASN A 89 -18.70 17.06 -12.84
C ASN A 89 -17.18 17.25 -12.71
N ASP A 90 -16.67 18.44 -13.02
CA ASP A 90 -15.24 18.78 -12.98
C ASP A 90 -14.59 18.50 -11.61
N GLU A 91 -15.31 18.75 -10.51
CA GLU A 91 -14.84 18.46 -9.14
C GLU A 91 -14.67 16.95 -8.88
N GLU A 92 -15.59 16.13 -9.39
CA GLU A 92 -15.54 14.67 -9.24
C GLU A 92 -14.43 14.07 -10.10
N VAL A 93 -14.24 14.60 -11.30
CA VAL A 93 -13.12 14.25 -12.18
C VAL A 93 -11.80 14.61 -11.51
N ALA A 94 -11.68 15.80 -10.90
CA ALA A 94 -10.47 16.18 -10.17
C ALA A 94 -10.16 15.21 -9.02
N ARG A 95 -11.18 14.80 -8.25
CA ARG A 95 -11.03 13.78 -7.18
C ARG A 95 -10.55 12.44 -7.73
N LEU A 96 -11.09 11.97 -8.85
CA LEU A 96 -10.65 10.74 -9.52
C LEU A 96 -9.22 10.82 -10.05
N VAL A 97 -8.81 11.99 -10.55
CA VAL A 97 -7.44 12.23 -11.00
C VAL A 97 -6.47 12.10 -9.82
N GLU A 98 -6.84 12.62 -8.65
CA GLU A 98 -6.04 12.42 -7.42
C GLU A 98 -5.98 10.96 -7.00
N GLY A 99 -7.12 10.26 -6.96
CA GLY A 99 -7.15 8.84 -6.64
C GLY A 99 -6.35 7.96 -7.60
N SER A 100 -6.37 8.30 -8.90
CA SER A 100 -5.58 7.61 -9.93
C SER A 100 -4.08 7.79 -9.72
N LYS A 101 -3.63 8.96 -9.25
CA LYS A 101 -2.23 9.18 -8.85
C LYS A 101 -1.86 8.30 -7.65
N PHE A 102 -2.72 8.21 -6.64
CA PHE A 102 -2.46 7.34 -5.49
C PHE A 102 -2.39 5.86 -5.89
N GLN A 103 -3.23 5.41 -6.82
CA GLN A 103 -3.17 4.05 -7.34
C GLN A 103 -1.84 3.73 -8.02
N GLN A 104 -1.31 4.67 -8.80
CA GLN A 104 -0.02 4.48 -9.44
C GLN A 104 1.11 4.37 -8.40
N VAL A 105 1.07 5.18 -7.33
CA VAL A 105 2.01 5.04 -6.21
C VAL A 105 1.84 3.71 -5.47
N ALA A 106 0.60 3.22 -5.29
CA ALA A 106 0.34 1.92 -4.69
C ALA A 106 0.99 0.77 -5.49
N TRP A 107 0.89 0.80 -6.82
CA TRP A 107 1.52 -0.23 -7.67
C TRP A 107 3.05 -0.23 -7.60
N TYR A 108 3.67 0.95 -7.63
CA TYR A 108 5.13 1.05 -7.54
C TYR A 108 5.64 0.65 -6.15
N SER A 109 4.98 1.09 -5.08
CA SER A 109 5.35 0.71 -3.71
C SER A 109 5.16 -0.78 -3.46
N TYR A 110 4.10 -1.40 -3.99
CA TYR A 110 3.91 -2.85 -3.94
C TYR A 110 5.04 -3.61 -4.66
N THR A 111 5.42 -3.15 -5.86
CA THR A 111 6.52 -3.75 -6.62
C THR A 111 7.84 -3.61 -5.86
N ALA A 112 8.14 -2.42 -5.33
CA ALA A 112 9.32 -2.19 -4.51
C ALA A 112 9.35 -3.11 -3.28
N TYR A 113 8.24 -3.25 -2.57
CA TYR A 113 8.08 -4.17 -1.45
C TYR A 113 8.42 -5.62 -1.82
N LEU A 114 7.87 -6.15 -2.93
CA LEU A 114 8.16 -7.51 -3.41
C LEU A 114 9.64 -7.71 -3.72
N TRP A 115 10.27 -6.73 -4.36
CA TRP A 115 11.69 -6.79 -4.67
C TRP A 115 12.58 -6.65 -3.44
N SER A 116 12.23 -5.80 -2.48
CA SER A 116 12.95 -5.70 -1.21
C SER A 116 12.92 -7.03 -0.46
N MET A 117 11.77 -7.73 -0.42
CA MET A 117 11.69 -9.07 0.18
C MET A 117 12.65 -10.07 -0.49
N LYS A 118 12.72 -10.09 -1.83
CA LYS A 118 13.69 -10.93 -2.55
C LYS A 118 15.13 -10.55 -2.20
N GLY A 119 15.42 -9.25 -2.09
CA GLY A 119 16.73 -8.75 -1.65
C GLY A 119 17.13 -9.31 -0.29
N THR A 120 16.20 -9.34 0.68
CA THR A 120 16.49 -9.90 2.02
C THR A 120 16.83 -11.39 2.01
N LEU A 121 16.27 -12.16 1.07
CA LEU A 121 16.61 -13.57 0.92
C LEU A 121 18.01 -13.77 0.33
N LEU A 122 18.40 -12.95 -0.65
CA LEU A 122 19.72 -13.02 -1.28
C LEU A 122 20.83 -12.67 -0.28
N PHE A 123 20.67 -11.61 0.51
CA PHE A 123 21.64 -11.25 1.54
C PHE A 123 21.75 -12.27 2.68
N PHE A 124 20.71 -13.11 2.87
CA PHE A 124 20.76 -14.20 3.84
C PHE A 124 21.55 -15.40 3.33
N THR A 125 21.52 -15.69 2.03
CA THR A 125 22.22 -16.84 1.44
C THR A 125 23.71 -16.59 1.17
N ASP A 126 24.12 -15.33 1.06
CA ASP A 126 25.52 -14.95 0.78
C ASP A 126 26.37 -14.70 2.05
N GLY A 127 25.89 -15.07 3.24
CA GLY A 127 26.49 -14.69 4.53
C GLY A 127 26.66 -15.79 5.56
#